data_AF-A0A2K3JUQ7-F1
#
_entry.id   AF-A0A2K3JUQ7-F1
#
_cell.length_a   1.000
_cell.length_b   1.000
_cell.length_c   1.000
_cell.angle_alpha   90.00
_cell.angle_beta   90.00
_cell.angle_gamma   90.00
#
_symmetry.space_group_name_H-M   'P 1'
#
loop_
_entity.id
_entity.type
_entity.pdbx_description
1 polymer ?
#
loop_
_entity_poly.entity_id
_entity_poly.type
_entity_poly.pdbx_seq_one_letter_code
_entity_poly.pdbx_strand_id
1 'polypeptide(L)'
;SYNNLSGPIPQGNQFSTLNDPFIYVGNKFLCGAPLSNKCDPGENDMDEDEKEDKAEKLWFYFVVAIGFGTGFWVVVGVLLFKKCWRKAYFKCIDETVHKIKVTCSRELARLKKTCMGNPVD
;
A
#
# COMPACT_ATOMS: atom_id res chain seq x y z
N SER A 1 -2.92 -29.46 -27.76
CA SER A 1 -2.61 -29.39 -26.32
C SER A 1 -2.44 -27.93 -25.95
N TYR A 2 -3.00 -27.45 -24.84
CA TYR A 2 -3.10 -26.00 -24.58
C TYR A 2 -2.10 -25.54 -23.50
N ASN A 3 -0.82 -25.41 -23.85
CA ASN A 3 0.24 -25.06 -22.87
C ASN A 3 0.99 -23.75 -23.19
N ASN A 4 0.56 -22.99 -24.22
CA ASN A 4 1.18 -21.73 -24.63
C ASN A 4 2.70 -21.85 -24.88
N LEU A 5 3.14 -22.95 -25.49
CA LEU A 5 4.54 -23.16 -25.90
C LEU A 5 4.92 -22.22 -27.06
N SER A 6 6.20 -21.84 -27.11
CA SER A 6 6.80 -20.96 -28.11
C SER A 6 8.05 -21.55 -28.75
N GLY A 7 8.40 -21.07 -29.95
CA GLY A 7 9.65 -21.42 -30.65
C GLY A 7 9.55 -22.61 -31.62
N PRO A 8 10.69 -23.04 -32.20
CA PRO A 8 10.72 -24.09 -33.22
C PRO A 8 10.38 -25.47 -32.66
N ILE A 9 9.54 -26.22 -33.36
CA ILE A 9 9.25 -27.61 -33.01
C ILE A 9 10.52 -28.47 -33.21
N PRO A 10 10.97 -29.22 -32.19
CA PRO A 10 12.16 -30.05 -32.31
C PRO A 10 11.96 -31.16 -33.34
N GLN A 11 12.91 -31.28 -34.26
CA GLN A 11 12.93 -32.30 -35.31
C GLN A 11 13.73 -33.52 -34.80
N GLY A 12 13.02 -34.60 -34.46
CA GLY A 12 13.63 -35.86 -34.03
C GLY A 12 12.72 -37.04 -34.34
N ASN A 13 13.26 -38.27 -34.33
CA ASN A 13 12.55 -39.46 -34.79
C ASN A 13 11.21 -39.72 -34.08
N GLN A 14 11.06 -39.31 -32.80
CA GLN A 14 9.80 -39.41 -32.06
C GLN A 14 8.77 -38.31 -32.42
N PHE A 15 9.24 -37.15 -32.87
CA PHE A 15 8.39 -36.03 -33.26
C PHE A 15 7.90 -36.15 -34.70
N SER A 16 8.61 -36.89 -35.56
CA SER A 16 8.16 -37.19 -36.92
C SER A 16 6.86 -38.00 -36.99
N THR A 17 6.52 -38.76 -35.93
CA THR A 17 5.22 -39.45 -35.82
C THR A 17 4.09 -38.54 -35.35
N LEU A 18 4.40 -37.36 -34.83
CA LEU A 18 3.48 -36.36 -34.32
C LEU A 18 3.16 -35.29 -35.39
N ASN A 19 2.81 -35.75 -36.60
CA ASN A 19 2.58 -34.87 -37.76
C ASN A 19 1.18 -34.25 -37.82
N ASP A 20 0.30 -34.53 -36.86
CA ASP A 20 -1.05 -33.97 -36.84
C ASP A 20 -1.05 -32.54 -36.27
N PRO A 21 -1.41 -31.49 -37.05
CA PRO A 21 -1.45 -30.11 -36.56
C PRO A 21 -2.40 -29.91 -35.37
N PHE A 22 -3.44 -30.74 -35.20
CA PHE A 22 -4.42 -30.59 -34.12
C PHE A 22 -3.80 -30.83 -32.73
N ILE A 23 -2.72 -31.61 -32.61
CA ILE A 23 -2.08 -31.85 -31.31
C ILE A 23 -1.38 -30.59 -30.79
N TYR A 24 -1.09 -29.62 -31.65
CA TYR A 24 -0.45 -28.35 -31.31
C TYR A 24 -1.45 -27.22 -31.01
N VAL A 25 -2.76 -27.49 -31.12
CA VAL A 25 -3.82 -26.51 -30.84
C VAL A 25 -3.67 -25.92 -29.44
N GLY A 26 -3.61 -24.59 -29.33
CA GLY A 26 -3.39 -23.89 -28.06
C GLY A 26 -1.95 -23.46 -27.78
N ASN A 27 -1.01 -23.69 -28.70
CA ASN A 27 0.37 -23.17 -28.65
C ASN A 27 0.62 -22.28 -29.88
N LYS A 28 0.08 -21.06 -29.83
CA LYS A 28 0.06 -20.12 -30.97
C LYS A 28 1.45 -19.66 -31.45
N PHE A 29 2.47 -19.80 -30.61
CA PHE A 29 3.83 -19.32 -30.84
C PHE A 29 4.81 -20.43 -31.27
N LEU A 30 4.36 -21.68 -31.42
CA LEU A 30 5.17 -22.75 -31.99
C LEU A 30 5.30 -22.57 -33.48
N CYS A 31 6.49 -22.74 -34.06
CA CYS A 31 6.72 -22.63 -35.50
C CYS A 31 7.43 -23.87 -36.09
N GLY A 32 7.31 -24.07 -37.40
CA GLY A 32 7.91 -25.19 -38.12
C GLY A 32 6.98 -26.38 -38.34
N ALA A 33 7.41 -27.33 -39.18
CA ALA A 33 6.60 -28.48 -39.55
C ALA A 33 6.23 -29.34 -38.31
N PRO A 34 4.99 -29.85 -38.19
CA PRO A 34 3.93 -29.89 -39.23
C PRO A 34 3.02 -28.65 -39.32
N LEU A 35 3.23 -27.61 -38.51
CA LEU A 35 2.44 -26.39 -38.64
C LEU A 35 2.85 -25.58 -39.88
N SER A 36 1.90 -24.80 -40.40
CA SER A 36 2.11 -23.97 -41.59
C SER A 36 2.89 -22.67 -41.31
N ASN A 37 3.10 -22.31 -40.04
CA ASN A 37 3.86 -21.12 -39.69
C ASN A 37 5.36 -21.41 -39.76
N LYS A 38 6.06 -20.57 -40.52
CA LYS A 38 7.52 -20.65 -40.64
C LYS A 38 8.14 -19.93 -39.47
N CYS A 39 9.21 -20.48 -38.92
CA CYS A 39 10.02 -19.78 -37.94
C CYS A 39 10.72 -18.61 -38.65
N ASP A 40 10.47 -17.39 -38.18
CA ASP A 40 11.22 -16.23 -38.61
C ASP A 40 12.51 -16.16 -37.77
N PRO A 41 13.71 -16.21 -38.37
CA PRO A 41 14.95 -16.02 -37.63
C PRO A 41 15.10 -14.61 -37.03
N GLY A 42 14.19 -13.68 -37.32
CA GLY A 42 14.19 -12.31 -36.79
C GLY A 42 13.15 -12.00 -35.71
N GLU A 43 12.20 -12.89 -35.41
CA GLU A 43 11.17 -12.67 -34.39
C GLU A 43 11.66 -13.23 -33.06
N ASN A 44 12.49 -12.45 -32.37
CA ASN A 44 13.05 -12.83 -31.09
C ASN A 44 11.97 -12.66 -30.01
N ASP A 45 11.44 -13.77 -29.49
CA ASP A 45 10.61 -13.81 -28.26
C ASP A 45 11.29 -13.10 -27.06
N MET A 46 12.61 -12.91 -27.13
CA MET A 46 13.42 -12.15 -26.16
C MET A 46 12.91 -10.71 -25.95
N ASP A 47 12.33 -10.06 -26.97
CA ASP A 47 11.89 -8.67 -26.87
C ASP A 47 10.53 -8.51 -26.15
N GLU A 48 9.71 -9.56 -26.08
CA GLU A 48 8.44 -9.56 -25.34
C GLU A 48 8.68 -9.90 -23.86
N ASP A 49 9.45 -10.96 -23.58
CA ASP A 49 9.83 -11.35 -22.22
C ASP A 49 10.53 -10.20 -21.46
N GLU A 50 11.45 -9.49 -22.14
CA GLU A 50 12.13 -8.34 -21.53
C GLU A 50 11.20 -7.15 -21.21
N LYS A 51 10.12 -6.98 -21.98
CA LYS A 51 9.16 -5.87 -21.78
C LYS A 51 8.17 -6.20 -20.67
N GLU A 52 7.69 -7.44 -20.61
CA GLU A 52 6.84 -7.90 -19.52
C GLU A 52 7.57 -7.81 -18.17
N ASP A 53 8.82 -8.26 -18.10
CA ASP A 53 9.68 -8.13 -16.91
C ASP A 53 9.85 -6.67 -16.43
N LYS A 54 9.99 -5.73 -17.38
CA LYS A 54 10.11 -4.30 -17.06
C LYS A 54 8.79 -3.74 -16.55
N ALA A 55 7.67 -4.12 -17.15
CA ALA A 55 6.34 -3.68 -16.74
C ALA A 55 5.98 -4.21 -15.34
N GLU A 56 6.26 -5.48 -15.05
CA GLU A 56 6.04 -6.07 -13.73
C GLU A 56 6.87 -5.40 -12.64
N LYS A 57 8.15 -5.12 -12.93
CA LYS A 57 9.01 -4.37 -12.01
C LYS A 57 8.45 -2.97 -11.72
N LEU A 58 8.01 -2.24 -12.76
CA LEU A 58 7.41 -0.91 -12.58
C LEU A 58 6.13 -0.97 -11.74
N TRP A 59 5.27 -1.96 -11.98
CA TRP A 59 4.07 -2.19 -11.18
C TRP A 59 4.40 -2.50 -9.71
N PHE A 60 5.39 -3.36 -9.48
CA PHE A 60 5.86 -3.66 -8.13
C PHE A 60 6.36 -2.40 -7.42
N TYR A 61 7.22 -1.61 -8.05
CA TYR A 61 7.70 -0.34 -7.50
C TYR A 61 6.57 0.66 -7.24
N PHE A 62 5.58 0.72 -8.14
CA PHE A 62 4.42 1.59 -7.97
C PHE A 62 3.61 1.22 -6.73
N VAL A 63 3.31 -0.07 -6.54
CA VAL A 63 2.59 -0.55 -5.35
C VAL A 63 3.41 -0.32 -4.08
N VAL A 64 4.72 -0.58 -4.12
CA VAL A 64 5.62 -0.31 -2.99
C VAL A 64 5.65 1.18 -2.63
N ALA A 65 5.74 2.07 -3.63
CA ALA A 65 5.78 3.51 -3.41
C ALA A 65 4.46 4.03 -2.80
N ILE A 66 3.32 3.57 -3.31
CA ILE A 66 2.00 3.92 -2.75
C ILE A 66 1.83 3.35 -1.35
N GLY A 67 2.21 2.09 -1.13
CA GLY A 67 2.15 1.45 0.18
C GLY A 67 3.01 2.17 1.22
N PHE A 68 4.23 2.55 0.85
CA PHE A 68 5.12 3.33 1.70
C PHE A 68 4.54 4.71 2.01
N GLY A 69 4.07 5.43 0.99
CA GLY A 69 3.46 6.76 1.17
C GLY A 69 2.26 6.69 2.10
N THR A 70 1.29 5.85 1.79
CA THR A 70 0.06 5.68 2.59
C THR A 70 0.38 5.22 4.03
N GLY A 71 1.24 4.23 4.20
CA GLY A 71 1.67 3.75 5.52
C GLY A 71 2.35 4.83 6.36
N PHE A 72 3.27 5.59 5.75
CA PHE A 72 3.94 6.71 6.41
C PHE A 72 2.94 7.78 6.86
N TRP A 73 2.02 8.19 5.97
CA TRP A 73 0.99 9.18 6.29
C TRP A 73 0.05 8.72 7.40
N VAL A 74 -0.32 7.44 7.44
CA VAL A 74 -1.15 6.88 8.53
C VAL A 74 -0.42 6.99 9.87
N VAL A 75 0.86 6.58 9.95
CA VAL A 75 1.65 6.67 11.19
C VAL A 75 1.80 8.12 11.65
N VAL A 76 2.14 9.03 10.72
CA VAL A 76 2.23 10.47 11.00
C VAL A 76 0.88 11.01 11.49
N GLY A 77 -0.21 10.65 10.82
CA GLY A 77 -1.57 11.04 11.19
C GLY A 77 -1.95 10.61 12.61
N VAL A 78 -1.69 9.34 12.96
CA VAL A 78 -1.93 8.81 14.32
C VAL A 78 -1.06 9.53 15.35
N LEU A 79 0.21 9.76 15.05
CA LEU A 79 1.13 10.45 15.96
C LEU A 79 0.73 11.92 16.17
N LEU A 80 0.33 12.62 15.10
CA LEU A 80 -0.17 13.98 15.17
C LEU A 80 -1.49 14.05 15.93
N PHE A 81 -2.43 13.14 15.69
CA PHE A 81 -3.68 13.06 16.45
C PHE A 81 -3.42 12.85 17.94
N LYS A 82 -2.55 11.89 18.30
CA LYS A 82 -2.11 11.66 19.69
C LYS A 82 -1.46 12.90 20.30
N LYS A 83 -0.59 13.60 19.56
CA LYS A 83 0.07 14.83 20.03
C LYS A 83 -0.90 16.00 20.20
N CYS A 84 -1.78 16.23 19.24
CA CYS A 84 -2.81 17.28 19.28
C CYS A 84 -3.80 17.01 20.41
N TRP A 85 -4.27 15.77 20.55
CA TRP A 85 -5.16 15.39 21.64
C TRP A 85 -4.50 15.55 23.00
N ARG A 86 -3.23 15.12 23.15
CA ARG A 86 -2.44 15.36 24.37
C ARG A 86 -2.31 16.86 24.68
N LYS A 87 -1.97 17.69 23.68
CA LYS A 87 -1.88 19.15 23.87
C LYS A 87 -3.22 19.77 24.26
N ALA A 88 -4.30 19.40 23.57
CA ALA A 88 -5.66 19.88 23.87
C ALA A 88 -6.10 19.47 25.27
N TYR A 89 -5.82 18.23 25.67
CA TYR A 89 -6.08 17.71 27.01
C TYR A 89 -5.36 18.53 28.09
N PHE A 90 -4.04 18.74 27.95
CA PHE A 90 -3.29 19.55 28.91
C PHE A 90 -3.79 20.99 28.97
N LYS A 91 -4.12 21.59 27.83
CA LYS A 91 -4.69 22.94 27.78
C LYS A 91 -6.04 23.04 28.50
N CYS A 92 -6.92 22.07 28.28
CA CYS A 92 -8.23 22.02 28.93
C CYS A 92 -8.11 21.87 30.45
N ILE A 93 -7.18 21.02 30.92
CA ILE A 93 -6.88 20.88 32.34
C ILE A 93 -6.37 22.19 32.92
N ASP A 94 -5.40 22.83 32.28
CA ASP A 94 -4.78 24.05 32.81
C ASP A 94 -5.82 25.19 32.94
N GLU A 95 -6.69 25.36 31.94
CA GLU A 95 -7.82 26.29 32.02
C GLU A 95 -8.79 25.97 33.15
N THR A 96 -9.08 24.68 33.37
CA THR A 96 -9.98 24.23 34.45
C THR A 96 -9.36 24.49 35.81
N VAL A 97 -8.09 24.15 36.00
CA VAL A 97 -7.33 24.39 37.23
C VAL A 97 -7.25 25.88 37.53
N HIS A 98 -7.00 26.71 36.51
CA HIS A 98 -6.97 28.16 36.67
C HIS A 98 -8.32 28.71 37.16
N LYS A 99 -9.43 28.28 36.55
CA LYS A 99 -10.78 28.68 36.96
C LYS A 99 -11.10 28.23 38.39
N ILE A 100 -10.78 27.00 38.76
CA ILE A 100 -10.98 26.47 40.12
C ILE A 100 -10.18 27.31 41.12
N LYS A 101 -8.91 27.61 40.83
CA LYS A 101 -8.05 28.42 41.70
C LYS A 101 -8.65 29.81 41.94
N VAL A 102 -9.09 30.50 40.88
CA VAL A 102 -9.70 31.84 40.98
C VAL A 102 -11.02 31.81 41.76
N THR A 103 -11.89 30.83 41.50
CA THR A 103 -13.16 30.68 42.24
C THR A 103 -12.92 30.38 43.71
N CYS A 104 -12.01 29.45 44.02
CA CYS A 104 -11.66 29.10 45.40
C CYS A 104 -11.07 30.29 46.15
N SER A 105 -10.14 31.05 45.55
CA SER A 105 -9.61 32.27 46.16
C SER A 105 -10.67 33.32 46.43
N ARG A 106 -11.65 33.50 45.52
CA ARG A 106 -12.78 34.42 45.73
C ARG A 106 -13.69 33.98 46.87
N GLU A 107 -14.06 32.71 46.92
CA GLU A 107 -14.92 32.19 47.99
C GLU A 107 -14.19 32.20 49.34
N LEU A 108 -12.90 31.86 49.38
CA LEU A 108 -12.09 31.98 50.58
C LEU A 108 -12.00 33.43 51.07
N ALA A 109 -11.82 34.39 50.16
CA ALA A 109 -11.81 35.81 50.49
C ALA A 109 -13.17 36.30 51.01
N ARG A 110 -14.28 35.79 50.45
CA ARG A 110 -15.65 36.08 50.93
C ARG A 110 -15.88 35.51 52.34
N LEU A 111 -15.55 34.23 52.55
CA LEU A 111 -15.64 33.57 53.86
C LEU A 111 -14.81 34.30 54.91
N LYS A 112 -13.57 34.68 54.57
CA LYS A 112 -12.69 35.45 55.46
C LYS A 112 -13.32 36.80 55.85
N LYS A 113 -13.99 37.49 54.92
CA LYS A 113 -14.72 38.74 55.22
C LYS A 113 -15.92 38.51 56.13
N THR A 114 -16.70 37.45 55.93
CA THR A 114 -17.85 37.12 56.79
C THR A 114 -17.42 36.72 58.20
N CYS A 115 -16.34 35.94 58.35
CA CYS A 115 -15.82 35.55 59.67
C CYS A 115 -15.19 36.72 60.46
N MET A 116 -14.55 37.68 59.77
CA MET A 116 -13.98 38.87 60.41
C MET A 116 -14.99 40.03 60.55
N GLY A 117 -16.20 39.89 59.99
CA GLY A 117 -17.21 40.95 59.92
C GLY A 117 -18.36 40.84 60.93
N ASN A 118 -18.43 39.78 61.75
CA ASN A 118 -19.35 39.71 62.89
C ASN A 118 -18.56 39.89 64.20
N PRO A 119 -18.45 41.11 64.75
CA PRO A 119 -18.39 41.26 66.19
C PRO A 119 -19.73 40.80 66.75
N VAL A 120 -19.69 39.79 67.61
CA VAL A 120 -20.82 39.32 68.42
C VAL A 120 -21.24 40.51 69.30
N ASP A 121 -22.48 40.97 69.13
CA ASP A 121 -23.17 41.87 70.07
C ASP A 121 -23.25 41.21 71.47
#